data_AF-A0A5A8A4D8-F1
#
_entry.id   AF-A0A5A8A4D8-F1
#
_cell.length_a   1.000
_cell.length_b   1.000
_cell.length_c   1.000
_cell.angle_alpha   90.00
_cell.angle_beta   90.00
_cell.angle_gamma   90.00
#
_symmetry.space_group_name_H-M   'P 1'
#
loop_
_entity.id
_entity.type
_entity.pdbx_description
1 polymer ?
#
loop_
_entity_poly.entity_id
_entity_poly.type
_entity_poly.pdbx_seq_one_letter_code
_entity_poly.pdbx_strand_id
1 'polypeptide(L)'
;MSINIPVIAGSSSEDQLKQIAATRAVLYQAAAQDCDTLKQAFRSECRILNMRVNSNVQSRGGSGEVIYVNVSSTYEVTVRPN
;
A
#
# COMPACT_ATOMS: atom_id res chain seq x y z
N MET A 1 -5.17 4.00 1.20
CA MET A 1 -5.61 2.59 1.19
C MET A 1 -5.09 1.91 2.46
N SER A 2 -5.83 0.94 3.01
CA SER A 2 -5.39 0.15 4.17
C SER A 2 -5.67 -1.32 3.97
N ILE A 3 -4.76 -2.18 4.43
CA ILE A 3 -4.86 -3.64 4.35
C ILE A 3 -4.62 -4.21 5.75
N ASN A 4 -5.50 -5.14 6.15
CA ASN A 4 -5.36 -5.91 7.38
C ASN A 4 -5.00 -7.35 7.01
N ILE A 5 -3.88 -7.84 7.51
CA ILE A 5 -3.41 -9.19 7.24
C ILE A 5 -3.42 -9.95 8.56
N PRO A 6 -4.27 -10.99 8.70
CA PRO A 6 -4.22 -11.87 9.85
C PRO A 6 -2.87 -12.56 9.91
N VAL A 7 -2.21 -12.51 11.06
CA VAL A 7 -0.99 -13.27 11.31
C VAL A 7 -1.37 -14.70 11.62
N ILE A 8 -0.74 -15.66 10.94
CA ILE A 8 -0.97 -17.07 11.20
C ILE A 8 -0.34 -17.42 12.56
N ALA A 9 -1.10 -18.09 13.43
CA ALA A 9 -0.61 -18.51 14.74
C ALA A 9 0.68 -19.35 14.61
N GLY A 10 1.73 -18.98 15.35
CA GLY A 10 3.03 -19.63 15.29
C GLY A 10 3.98 -19.09 14.21
N SER A 11 3.60 -18.06 13.45
CA SER A 11 4.52 -17.39 12.52
C SER A 11 5.69 -16.77 13.27
N SER A 12 6.90 -16.92 12.74
CA SER A 12 8.06 -16.20 13.30
C SER A 12 7.97 -14.70 12.99
N SER A 13 8.69 -13.88 13.77
CA SER A 13 8.84 -12.45 13.45
C SER A 13 9.45 -12.21 12.07
N GLU A 14 10.29 -13.13 11.58
CA GLU A 14 10.87 -13.06 10.24
C GLU A 14 9.79 -13.23 9.15
N ASP A 15 8.86 -14.17 9.34
CA ASP A 15 7.74 -14.38 8.40
C ASP A 15 6.82 -13.16 8.35
N GLN A 16 6.55 -12.54 9.50
CA GLN A 16 5.78 -11.30 9.57
C GLN A 16 6.48 -10.16 8.82
N LEU A 17 7.79 -10.01 8.96
CA LEU A 17 8.57 -9.01 8.23
C LEU A 17 8.55 -9.26 6.72
N LYS A 18 8.67 -10.53 6.28
CA LYS A 18 8.54 -10.90 4.86
C LYS A 18 7.16 -10.57 4.32
N GLN A 19 6.10 -10.85 5.07
CA GLN A 19 4.73 -10.50 4.68
C GLN A 19 4.53 -8.99 4.58
N ILE A 20 5.05 -8.21 5.53
CA ILE A 20 5.01 -6.73 5.47
C ILE A 20 5.74 -6.23 4.23
N ALA A 21 6.93 -6.75 3.94
CA ALA A 21 7.71 -6.35 2.76
C ALA A 21 6.99 -6.70 1.45
N ALA A 22 6.43 -7.90 1.33
CA ALA A 22 5.65 -8.32 0.17
C ALA A 22 4.40 -7.44 -0.02
N THR A 23 3.68 -7.14 1.07
CA THR A 23 2.51 -6.27 1.04
C THR A 23 2.87 -4.86 0.61
N ARG A 24 3.98 -4.31 1.12
CA ARG A 24 4.50 -3.02 0.70
C ARG A 24 4.77 -3.01 -0.82
N ALA A 25 5.43 -4.04 -1.36
CA ALA A 25 5.71 -4.13 -2.79
C ALA A 25 4.43 -4.11 -3.64
N VAL A 26 3.39 -4.85 -3.24
CA VAL A 26 2.08 -4.82 -3.90
C VAL A 26 1.44 -3.43 -3.83
N LEU A 27 1.55 -2.73 -2.71
CA LEU A 27 1.04 -1.37 -2.57
C LEU A 27 1.77 -0.35 -3.45
N TYR A 28 3.09 -0.49 -3.63
CA TYR A 28 3.84 0.32 -4.60
C TYR A 28 3.35 0.07 -6.03
N GLN A 29 3.12 -1.20 -6.40
CA GLN A 29 2.58 -1.53 -7.72
C GLN A 29 1.17 -1.00 -7.93
N ALA A 30 0.30 -1.11 -6.91
CA ALA A 30 -1.05 -0.55 -6.96
C ALA A 30 -1.01 0.98 -7.15
N ALA A 31 -0.11 1.69 -6.45
CA ALA A 31 0.04 3.12 -6.64
C ALA A 31 0.50 3.51 -8.06
N ALA A 32 1.33 2.68 -8.71
CA ALA A 32 1.68 2.88 -10.11
C ALA A 32 0.48 2.65 -11.04
N GLN A 33 -0.31 1.61 -10.79
CA GLN A 33 -1.55 1.32 -11.55
C GLN A 33 -2.60 2.42 -11.39
N ASP A 34 -2.73 3.01 -10.20
CA ASP A 34 -3.60 4.17 -9.98
C ASP A 34 -3.18 5.33 -10.88
N CYS A 35 -1.88 5.57 -11.00
CA CYS A 35 -1.34 6.64 -11.82
C CYS A 35 -1.58 6.40 -13.32
N ASP A 36 -1.47 5.15 -13.80
CA ASP A 36 -1.85 4.78 -15.16
C ASP A 36 -3.35 4.92 -15.42
N THR A 37 -4.18 4.57 -14.43
CA THR A 37 -5.63 4.77 -14.51
C THR A 37 -5.97 6.26 -14.60
N LEU A 38 -5.32 7.11 -13.80
CA LEU A 38 -5.49 8.56 -13.86
C LEU A 38 -5.04 9.13 -15.21
N LYS A 39 -3.91 8.67 -15.76
CA LYS A 39 -3.44 9.06 -17.10
C LYS A 39 -4.48 8.73 -18.17
N GLN A 40 -5.06 7.53 -18.12
CA GLN A 40 -6.08 7.11 -19.09
C GLN A 40 -7.37 7.91 -18.95
N ALA A 41 -7.84 8.11 -17.72
CA ALA A 41 -9.09 8.82 -17.44
C ALA A 41 -9.02 10.30 -17.83
N PHE A 42 -7.91 10.97 -17.53
CA PHE A 42 -7.75 12.42 -17.76
C PHE A 42 -6.95 12.77 -19.02
N ARG A 43 -6.50 11.75 -19.78
CA ARG A 43 -5.58 11.92 -20.94
C ARG A 43 -4.38 12.81 -20.60
N SER A 44 -3.89 12.68 -19.39
CA SER A 44 -2.90 13.54 -18.77
C SER A 44 -1.60 12.79 -18.50
N GLU A 45 -0.58 13.49 -18.05
CA GLU A 45 0.56 12.87 -17.38
C GLU A 45 0.23 12.71 -15.89
N CYS A 46 0.69 11.62 -15.28
CA CYS A 46 0.58 11.40 -13.84
C CYS A 46 1.97 11.08 -13.28
N ARG A 47 2.27 11.68 -12.13
CA ARG A 47 3.49 11.44 -11.37
C ARG A 47 3.14 11.21 -9.90
N ILE A 48 3.76 10.22 -9.27
CA ILE A 48 3.70 10.03 -7.83
C ILE A 48 4.63 11.05 -7.17
N LEU A 49 4.08 12.01 -6.43
CA LEU A 49 4.87 13.02 -5.70
C LEU A 49 5.36 12.50 -4.36
N ASN A 50 4.48 11.83 -3.63
CA ASN A 50 4.77 11.31 -2.32
C ASN A 50 4.03 10.01 -2.10
N MET A 51 4.70 9.07 -1.43
CA MET A 51 4.08 7.82 -1.02
C MET A 51 4.57 7.47 0.37
N ARG A 52 3.64 7.45 1.33
CA ARG A 52 3.92 7.09 2.72
C ARG A 52 3.26 5.77 3.03
N VAL A 53 4.06 4.78 3.39
CA VAL A 53 3.59 3.46 3.83
C VAL A 53 3.92 3.27 5.30
N ASN A 54 2.89 3.12 6.11
CA ASN A 54 3.01 2.79 7.53
C ASN A 54 2.55 1.35 7.74
N SER A 55 3.27 0.62 8.59
CA SER A 55 2.89 -0.74 8.97
C SER A 55 3.05 -0.91 10.47
N ASN A 56 2.10 -1.58 11.11
CA ASN A 56 2.15 -1.88 12.53
C ASN A 56 1.57 -3.28 12.77
N VAL A 57 2.12 -4.00 13.75
CA VAL A 57 1.56 -5.27 14.23
C VAL A 57 0.72 -4.97 15.46
N GLN A 58 -0.56 -5.28 15.41
CA GLN A 58 -1.48 -5.10 16.53
C GLN A 58 -1.89 -6.46 17.09
N SER A 59 -1.64 -6.68 18.38
CA SER A 59 -2.25 -7.80 19.09
C SER A 59 -3.62 -7.37 19.59
N ARG A 60 -4.68 -7.94 19.00
CA ARG A 60 -6.05 -7.74 19.48
C ARG A 60 -6.36 -8.90 20.41
N GLY A 61 -6.23 -8.66 21.72
CA GLY A 61 -6.34 -9.66 22.78
C GLY A 61 -7.50 -10.64 22.53
N GLY A 62 -7.16 -11.88 22.20
CA GLY A 62 -8.09 -12.99 21.94
C GLY A 62 -8.25 -13.42 20.48
N SER A 63 -7.96 -12.57 19.48
CA SER A 63 -8.22 -12.86 18.05
C SER A 63 -6.97 -13.06 17.18
N GLY A 64 -5.79 -13.15 17.79
CA GLY A 64 -4.50 -13.25 17.09
C GLY A 64 -3.89 -11.90 16.73
N GLU A 65 -2.65 -11.93 16.28
CA GLU A 65 -1.94 -10.73 15.80
C GLU A 65 -2.46 -10.35 14.40
N VAL A 66 -2.54 -9.05 14.14
CA VAL A 66 -2.93 -8.52 12.83
C VAL A 66 -1.88 -7.52 12.39
N ILE A 67 -1.35 -7.72 11.19
CA ILE A 67 -0.52 -6.73 10.53
C ILE A 67 -1.44 -5.71 9.87
N TYR A 68 -1.38 -4.47 10.35
CA TYR A 68 -2.04 -3.32 9.75
C TYR A 68 -1.05 -2.59 8.84
N VAL A 69 -1.37 -2.46 7.55
CA VAL A 69 -0.58 -1.66 6.61
C VAL A 69 -1.48 -0.57 6.03
N ASN A 70 -1.02 0.68 6.09
CA ASN A 70 -1.69 1.82 5.51
C ASN A 70 -0.75 2.53 4.53
N VAL A 71 -1.28 2.87 3.36
CA VAL A 71 -0.60 3.70 2.38
C VAL A 71 -1.40 4.97 2.10
N SER A 72 -0.68 6.08 2.04
CA SER A 72 -1.14 7.36 1.56
C SER A 72 -0.26 7.78 0.39
N SER A 73 -0.89 8.00 -0.77
CA SER A 73 -0.21 8.40 -2.00
C SER A 73 -0.72 9.76 -2.43
N THR A 74 0.18 10.63 -2.87
CA THR A 74 -0.14 11.93 -3.47
C THR A 74 0.35 11.90 -4.91
N TYR A 75 -0.57 12.20 -5.83
CA TYR A 75 -0.32 12.21 -7.26
C TYR A 75 -0.40 13.64 -7.78
N GLU A 76 0.51 13.98 -8.68
CA GLU A 76 0.39 15.14 -9.56
C GLU A 76 -0.17 14.68 -10.89
N VAL A 77 -1.24 15.33 -11.34
CA VAL A 77 -1.90 15.05 -12.60
C VAL A 77 -1.83 16.31 -13.45
N THR A 78 -1.00 16.29 -14.49
CA THR A 78 -0.79 17.45 -15.37
C THR A 78 -1.58 17.25 -16.65
N VAL A 79 -2.69 17.97 -16.78
CA VAL A 79 -3.51 17.99 -17.99
C VAL A 79 -2.78 18.85 -19.02
N ARG A 80 -2.38 18.27 -20.15
CA ARG A 80 -1.83 19.06 -21.27
C ARG A 80 -3.00 19.73 -22.00
N PRO A 81 -2.99 21.06 -22.18
CA PRO A 81 -3.94 21.71 -23.07
C PRO A 81 -3.73 21.16 -24.48
N ASN A 82 -4.80 20.70 -25.12
CA ASN A 82 -4.80 20.40 -26.56
C ASN A 82 -4.59 21.67 -27.37
#